data_AF-A0A955X0F3-F1
#
_entry.id   AF-A0A955X0F3-F1
#
_cell.length_a   1.000
_cell.length_b   1.000
_cell.length_c   1.000
_cell.angle_alpha   90.00
_cell.angle_beta   90.00
_cell.angle_gamma   90.00
#
_symmetry.space_group_name_H-M   'P 1'
#
loop_
_entity.id
_entity.type
_entity.pdbx_description
1 polymer ?
#
loop_
_entity_poly.entity_id
_entity_poly.type
_entity_poly.pdbx_seq_one_letter_code
_entity_poly.pdbx_strand_id
1 'polypeptide(L)'
;MARLPTTVINKVLDRLDRRTRGVALTVGGMGALMTGGKATAIGLLSKGLKDIEAEWRAQHPDFQGGVRERWQHAIEFYEQTHQDPTNRKLHIVGIPIIVGGTTGLLIWPRYTPPWFLSAGAFGFGWALNFVGHGLYEKNAPAFADDPLSFVAGPIWDLMHLKQVLKRGGDPMAAAA
;
A
#
# COMPACT_ATOMS: atom_id res chain seq x y z
N MET A 1 19.50 -1.26 23.79
CA MET A 1 19.25 -0.05 22.98
C MET A 1 18.37 0.91 23.77
N ALA A 2 18.80 2.16 23.96
CA ALA A 2 18.00 3.18 24.63
C ALA A 2 16.77 3.55 23.77
N ARG A 3 15.56 3.51 24.34
CA ARG A 3 14.35 4.01 23.68
C ARG A 3 14.37 5.54 23.74
N LEU A 4 14.14 6.21 22.61
CA LEU A 4 13.96 7.66 22.60
C LEU A 4 12.71 8.03 23.43
N PRO A 5 12.73 9.15 24.17
CA PRO A 5 11.57 9.62 24.90
C PRO A 5 10.42 9.90 23.92
N THR A 6 9.19 9.52 24.28
CA THR A 6 7.97 9.78 23.48
C THR A 6 7.81 11.26 23.15
N THR A 7 8.23 12.15 24.04
CA THR A 7 8.25 13.61 23.84
C THR A 7 9.12 14.02 22.65
N VAL A 8 10.26 13.37 22.44
CA VAL A 8 11.17 13.67 21.32
C VAL A 8 10.57 13.17 20.01
N ILE A 9 10.00 11.95 20.02
CA ILE A 9 9.34 11.36 18.86
C ILE A 9 8.16 12.24 18.40
N ASN A 10 7.30 12.66 19.33
CA ASN A 10 6.16 13.53 19.02
C ASN A 10 6.63 14.86 18.45
N LYS A 11 7.64 15.50 19.05
CA LYS A 11 8.19 16.76 18.56
C LYS A 11 8.75 16.67 17.14
N VAL A 12 9.29 15.52 16.73
CA VAL A 12 9.74 15.29 15.35
C VAL A 12 8.53 15.10 14.43
N LEU A 13 7.57 14.25 14.80
CA LEU A 13 6.38 13.97 13.99
C LEU A 13 5.51 15.22 13.77
N ASP A 14 5.43 16.11 14.76
CA ASP A 14 4.64 17.33 14.69
C ASP A 14 5.24 18.40 13.75
N ARG A 15 6.51 18.23 13.34
CA ARG A 15 7.15 19.10 12.34
C ARG A 15 6.95 18.64 10.90
N LEU A 16 6.45 17.43 10.70
CA LEU A 16 6.16 16.90 9.37
C LEU A 16 4.78 17.38 8.92
N ASP A 17 4.64 17.67 7.62
CA ASP A 17 3.33 17.83 7.01
C ASP A 17 2.52 16.53 7.12
N ARG A 18 1.19 16.63 6.96
CA ARG A 18 0.30 15.49 7.19
C ARG A 18 0.59 14.33 6.24
N ARG A 19 0.88 14.59 4.97
CA ARG A 19 1.24 13.54 4.01
C ARG A 19 2.51 12.82 4.45
N THR A 20 3.59 13.55 4.72
CA THR A 20 4.87 12.96 5.12
C THR A 20 4.75 12.18 6.44
N ARG A 21 4.02 12.73 7.42
CA ARG A 21 3.71 12.04 8.67
C ARG A 21 2.90 10.78 8.43
N GLY A 22 1.89 10.86 7.55
CA GLY A 22 1.02 9.76 7.18
C GLY A 22 1.78 8.60 6.55
N VAL A 23 2.67 8.90 5.60
CA VAL A 23 3.57 7.91 4.98
C VAL A 23 4.51 7.31 6.02
N ALA A 24 5.15 8.13 6.85
CA ALA A 24 6.08 7.66 7.88
C ALA A 24 5.40 6.72 8.89
N LEU A 25 4.18 7.05 9.32
CA LEU A 25 3.40 6.20 10.22
C LEU A 25 2.95 4.91 9.55
N THR A 26 2.54 4.96 8.28
CA THR A 26 2.17 3.77 7.50
C THR A 26 3.36 2.81 7.39
N VAL A 27 4.53 3.30 6.96
CA VAL A 27 5.77 2.51 6.87
C VAL A 27 6.22 2.02 8.25
N GLY A 28 6.12 2.85 9.29
CA GLY A 28 6.38 2.44 10.67
C GLY A 28 5.46 1.32 11.14
N GLY A 29 4.20 1.34 10.72
CA GLY A 29 3.23 0.26 10.95
C GLY A 29 3.65 -1.05 10.29
N MET A 30 4.13 -1.00 9.04
CA MET A 30 4.69 -2.17 8.35
C MET A 30 5.90 -2.75 9.12
N GLY A 31 6.83 -1.90 9.57
CA GLY A 31 7.97 -2.32 10.38
C GLY A 31 7.56 -2.92 11.74
N ALA A 32 6.54 -2.35 12.39
CA ALA A 32 5.97 -2.92 13.61
C ALA A 32 5.35 -4.31 13.36
N LEU A 33 4.67 -4.50 12.23
CA LEU A 33 4.11 -5.80 11.86
C LEU A 33 5.21 -6.85 11.65
N MET A 34 6.25 -6.48 10.90
CA MET A 34 7.43 -7.32 10.63
C MET A 34 8.27 -7.62 11.88
N THR A 35 8.02 -6.98 13.01
CA THR A 35 8.63 -7.32 14.30
C THR A 35 7.65 -7.98 15.26
N GLY A 36 6.44 -8.32 14.79
CA GLY A 36 5.39 -9.00 15.55
C GLY A 36 4.58 -8.09 16.48
N GLY A 37 4.74 -6.78 16.38
CA GLY A 37 3.94 -5.78 17.12
C GLY A 37 2.59 -5.52 16.47
N LYS A 38 1.69 -6.51 16.46
CA LYS A 38 0.40 -6.48 15.73
C LYS A 38 -0.48 -5.26 16.08
N ALA A 39 -0.67 -4.97 17.37
CA ALA A 39 -1.48 -3.83 17.81
C ALA A 39 -0.86 -2.49 17.42
N THR A 40 0.45 -2.34 17.62
CA THR A 40 1.20 -1.15 17.19
C THR A 40 1.11 -0.95 15.68
N ALA A 41 1.24 -2.03 14.91
CA ALA A 41 1.13 -1.99 13.45
C ALA A 41 -0.22 -1.45 12.99
N ILE A 42 -1.32 -1.98 13.54
CA ILE A 42 -2.68 -1.54 13.23
C ILE A 42 -2.88 -0.07 13.62
N GLY A 43 -2.41 0.33 14.80
CA GLY A 43 -2.52 1.71 15.28
C GLY A 43 -1.77 2.70 14.40
N LEU A 44 -0.52 2.40 14.05
CA LEU A 44 0.31 3.24 13.19
C LEU A 44 -0.23 3.32 11.77
N LEU A 45 -0.62 2.18 11.18
CA LEU A 45 -1.26 2.15 9.86
C LEU A 45 -2.54 3.00 9.85
N SER A 46 -3.42 2.80 10.83
CA SER A 46 -4.69 3.54 10.92
C SER A 46 -4.47 5.06 11.02
N LYS A 47 -3.49 5.49 11.83
CA LYS A 47 -3.13 6.90 11.95
C LYS A 47 -2.52 7.43 10.67
N GLY A 48 -1.65 6.64 10.03
CA GLY A 48 -1.02 6.98 8.76
C GLY A 48 -2.04 7.22 7.65
N LEU A 49 -2.95 6.27 7.41
CA LEU A 49 -3.98 6.41 6.38
C LEU A 49 -4.93 7.59 6.64
N LYS A 50 -5.25 7.87 7.91
CA LYS A 50 -6.07 9.04 8.28
C LYS A 50 -5.37 10.36 7.97
N ASP A 51 -4.07 10.45 8.23
CA ASP A 51 -3.30 11.66 7.92
C ASP A 51 -3.23 11.90 6.41
N ILE A 52 -3.03 10.85 5.60
CA ILE A 52 -3.00 10.96 4.13
C ILE A 52 -4.40 11.33 3.60
N GLU A 53 -5.48 10.72 4.09
CA GLU A 53 -6.86 11.08 3.69
C GLU A 53 -7.19 12.53 4.06
N ALA A 54 -6.77 12.98 5.25
CA ALA A 54 -7.01 14.34 5.70
C ALA A 54 -6.24 15.38 4.85
N GLU A 55 -5.05 15.02 4.37
CA GLU A 55 -4.28 15.85 3.45
C GLU A 55 -4.92 15.86 2.05
N TRP A 56 -5.31 14.68 1.53
CA TRP A 56 -6.03 14.59 0.25
C TRP A 56 -7.26 15.49 0.25
N ARG A 57 -8.10 15.43 1.30
CA ARG A 57 -9.29 16.30 1.41
C ARG A 57 -8.95 17.79 1.51
N ALA A 58 -7.85 18.14 2.16
CA ALA A 58 -7.41 19.53 2.25
C ALA A 58 -6.98 20.08 0.87
N GLN A 59 -6.44 19.22 0.01
CA GLN A 59 -6.07 19.55 -1.37
C GLN A 59 -7.26 19.52 -2.35
N HIS A 60 -8.39 18.93 -1.95
CA HIS A 60 -9.62 18.83 -2.74
C HIS A 60 -10.81 19.49 -2.01
N PRO A 61 -10.77 20.82 -1.74
CA PRO A 61 -11.82 21.50 -0.99
C PRO A 61 -13.19 21.47 -1.69
N ASP A 62 -13.20 21.33 -3.01
CA ASP A 62 -14.42 21.26 -3.83
C ASP A 62 -15.05 19.86 -3.84
N PHE A 63 -14.35 18.84 -3.32
CA PHE A 63 -14.88 17.48 -3.26
C PHE A 63 -15.95 17.35 -2.18
N GLN A 64 -17.21 17.29 -2.60
CA GLN A 64 -18.37 17.04 -1.72
C GLN A 64 -19.01 15.66 -1.93
N GLY A 65 -18.32 14.76 -2.64
CA GLY A 65 -18.81 13.42 -2.94
C GLY A 65 -18.87 12.50 -1.72
N GLY A 66 -19.71 11.48 -1.81
CA GLY A 66 -19.80 10.42 -0.80
C GLY A 66 -18.69 9.38 -0.96
N VAL A 67 -18.87 8.24 -0.28
CA VAL A 67 -17.90 7.14 -0.30
C VAL A 67 -17.72 6.57 -1.71
N ARG A 68 -18.79 6.51 -2.50
CA ARG A 68 -18.76 5.96 -3.87
C ARG A 68 -17.92 6.83 -4.80
N GLU A 69 -18.12 8.13 -4.76
CA GLU A 69 -17.39 9.11 -5.57
C GLU A 69 -15.92 9.12 -5.15
N ARG A 70 -15.64 9.09 -3.83
CA ARG A 70 -14.27 9.02 -3.30
C ARG A 70 -13.55 7.76 -3.78
N TRP A 71 -14.27 6.64 -3.85
CA TRP A 71 -13.76 5.37 -4.37
C TRP A 71 -13.49 5.41 -5.87
N GLN A 72 -14.35 6.06 -6.66
CA GLN A 72 -14.13 6.26 -8.10
C GLN A 72 -12.85 7.07 -8.34
N HIS A 73 -12.66 8.17 -7.62
CA HIS A 73 -11.41 8.95 -7.69
C HIS A 73 -10.18 8.10 -7.36
N ALA A 74 -10.26 7.24 -6.35
CA ALA A 74 -9.13 6.37 -5.98
C ALA A 74 -8.78 5.35 -7.07
N ILE A 75 -9.80 4.78 -7.76
CA ILE A 75 -9.59 3.88 -8.90
C ILE A 75 -8.97 4.64 -10.08
N GLU A 76 -9.52 5.81 -10.43
CA GLU A 76 -9.02 6.63 -11.53
C GLU A 76 -7.58 7.08 -11.27
N PHE A 77 -7.28 7.51 -10.05
CA PHE A 77 -5.93 7.86 -9.63
C PHE A 77 -4.98 6.66 -9.69
N TYR A 78 -5.41 5.48 -9.23
CA TYR A 78 -4.61 4.26 -9.33
C TYR A 78 -4.30 3.92 -10.79
N GLU A 79 -5.30 3.97 -11.67
CA GLU A 79 -5.12 3.71 -13.09
C GLU A 79 -4.14 4.71 -13.71
N GLN A 80 -4.29 6.00 -13.46
CA GLN A 80 -3.40 7.05 -13.98
C GLN A 80 -1.95 6.92 -13.48
N THR A 81 -1.75 6.37 -12.29
CA THR A 81 -0.42 6.23 -11.67
C THR A 81 0.26 4.89 -11.93
N HIS A 82 -0.42 3.95 -12.60
CA HIS A 82 0.14 2.65 -12.96
C HIS A 82 -0.16 2.40 -14.43
N GLN A 83 0.65 2.90 -15.34
CA GLN A 83 0.46 2.72 -16.79
C GLN A 83 1.48 1.76 -17.38
N ASP A 84 2.67 1.62 -16.78
CA ASP A 84 3.70 0.73 -17.30
C ASP A 84 3.29 -0.76 -17.17
N PRO A 85 3.35 -1.55 -18.26
CA PRO A 85 2.91 -2.94 -18.25
C PRO A 85 3.79 -3.84 -17.36
N THR A 86 5.06 -3.50 -17.14
CA THR A 86 5.95 -4.25 -16.24
C THR A 86 5.64 -3.93 -14.80
N ASN A 87 5.41 -2.65 -14.46
CA ASN A 87 4.95 -2.24 -13.13
C ASN A 87 3.64 -2.96 -12.76
N ARG A 88 2.65 -2.97 -13.66
CA ARG A 88 1.39 -3.70 -13.47
C ARG A 88 1.59 -5.21 -13.24
N LYS A 89 2.46 -5.86 -14.01
CA LYS A 89 2.78 -7.30 -13.81
C LYS A 89 3.42 -7.56 -12.45
N LEU A 90 4.35 -6.69 -12.04
CA LEU A 90 4.99 -6.79 -10.72
C LEU A 90 3.96 -6.62 -9.60
N HIS A 91 3.00 -5.71 -9.74
CA HIS A 91 1.88 -5.54 -8.80
C HIS A 91 0.96 -6.76 -8.73
N ILE A 92 0.54 -7.30 -9.88
CA ILE A 92 -0.33 -8.50 -9.97
C ILE A 92 0.29 -9.70 -9.23
N VAL A 93 1.63 -9.81 -9.21
CA VAL A 93 2.33 -10.86 -8.46
C VAL A 93 2.60 -10.43 -7.01
N GLY A 94 3.08 -9.21 -6.81
CA GLY A 94 3.51 -8.68 -5.52
C GLY A 94 2.36 -8.52 -4.53
N ILE A 95 1.20 -8.02 -4.97
CA ILE A 95 0.03 -7.77 -4.11
C ILE A 95 -0.49 -9.07 -3.46
N PRO A 96 -0.77 -10.17 -4.19
CA PRO A 96 -1.16 -11.43 -3.57
C PRO A 96 -0.14 -11.94 -2.54
N ILE A 97 1.16 -11.80 -2.83
CA ILE A 97 2.25 -12.17 -1.91
C ILE A 97 2.22 -11.30 -0.65
N ILE A 98 2.04 -9.97 -0.78
CA ILE A 98 1.90 -9.04 0.35
C ILE A 98 0.68 -9.41 1.19
N VAL A 99 -0.47 -9.68 0.56
CA VAL A 99 -1.72 -10.05 1.27
C VAL A 99 -1.53 -11.35 2.04
N GLY A 100 -0.94 -12.38 1.42
CA GLY A 100 -0.62 -13.65 2.09
C GLY A 100 0.36 -13.48 3.24
N GLY A 101 1.46 -12.74 3.02
CA GLY A 101 2.45 -12.44 4.05
C GLY A 101 1.87 -11.64 5.23
N THR A 102 1.06 -10.63 4.95
CA THR A 102 0.34 -9.85 5.98
C THR A 102 -0.57 -10.74 6.81
N THR A 103 -1.37 -11.59 6.15
CA THR A 103 -2.27 -12.55 6.81
C THR A 103 -1.48 -13.49 7.73
N GLY A 104 -0.38 -14.05 7.24
CA GLY A 104 0.48 -14.91 8.04
C GLY A 104 1.14 -14.19 9.23
N LEU A 105 1.62 -12.96 9.05
CA LEU A 105 2.18 -12.14 10.13
C LEU A 105 1.14 -11.82 11.23
N LEU A 106 -0.14 -11.73 10.87
CA LEU A 106 -1.24 -11.50 11.81
C LEU A 106 -1.68 -12.77 12.54
N ILE A 107 -1.63 -13.93 11.89
CA ILE A 107 -2.10 -15.21 12.45
C ILE A 107 -1.00 -15.88 13.27
N TRP A 108 0.20 -16.07 12.69
CA TRP A 108 1.23 -16.91 13.31
C TRP A 108 1.85 -16.26 14.55
N PRO A 109 2.27 -17.06 15.54
CA PRO A 109 3.06 -16.56 16.66
C PRO A 109 4.40 -16.01 16.17
N ARG A 110 4.82 -14.89 16.76
CA ARG A 110 6.08 -14.20 16.44
C ARG A 110 7.27 -15.17 16.52
N TYR A 111 8.15 -15.11 15.52
CA TYR A 111 9.39 -15.90 15.44
C TYR A 111 9.25 -17.41 15.29
N THR A 112 8.08 -17.89 14.89
CA THR A 112 7.92 -19.27 14.43
C THR A 112 8.37 -19.41 12.95
N PRO A 113 8.72 -20.61 12.48
CA PRO A 113 9.02 -20.83 11.06
C PRO A 113 7.98 -20.26 10.08
N PRO A 114 6.65 -20.48 10.25
CA PRO A 114 5.66 -19.88 9.37
C PRO A 114 5.59 -18.35 9.47
N TRP A 115 5.93 -17.77 10.63
CA TRP A 115 6.04 -16.30 10.76
C TRP A 115 7.21 -15.75 9.93
N PHE A 116 8.37 -16.42 9.91
CA PHE A 116 9.51 -16.00 9.08
C PHE A 116 9.21 -16.13 7.59
N LEU A 117 8.52 -17.21 7.18
CA LEU A 117 8.03 -17.34 5.80
C LEU A 117 7.06 -16.19 5.44
N SER A 118 6.17 -15.83 6.36
CA SER A 118 5.22 -14.72 6.17
C SER A 118 5.93 -13.37 6.09
N ALA A 119 6.94 -13.14 6.92
CA ALA A 119 7.78 -11.94 6.88
C ALA A 119 8.58 -11.83 5.58
N GLY A 120 9.15 -12.95 5.13
CA GLY A 120 9.88 -13.04 3.85
C GLY A 120 8.97 -12.77 2.66
N ALA A 121 7.78 -13.38 2.63
CA ALA A 121 6.77 -13.12 1.61
C ALA A 121 6.36 -11.63 1.61
N PHE A 122 6.00 -11.08 2.76
CA PHE A 122 5.62 -9.67 2.90
C PHE A 122 6.71 -8.74 2.37
N GLY A 123 7.96 -8.93 2.80
CA GLY A 123 9.09 -8.12 2.34
C GLY A 123 9.37 -8.26 0.84
N PHE A 124 9.33 -9.49 0.32
CA PHE A 124 9.56 -9.77 -1.10
C PHE A 124 8.49 -9.15 -2.00
N GLY A 125 7.21 -9.28 -1.65
CA GLY A 125 6.13 -8.68 -2.41
C GLY A 125 6.24 -7.15 -2.47
N TRP A 126 6.59 -6.50 -1.34
CA TRP A 126 6.87 -5.06 -1.34
C TRP A 126 8.07 -4.69 -2.20
N ALA A 127 9.14 -5.48 -2.19
CA ALA A 127 10.30 -5.25 -3.04
C ALA A 127 9.92 -5.28 -4.53
N LEU A 128 9.08 -6.22 -4.95
CA LEU A 128 8.57 -6.26 -6.35
C LEU A 128 7.81 -4.99 -6.71
N ASN A 129 6.88 -4.54 -5.88
CA ASN A 129 6.10 -3.32 -6.13
C ASN A 129 6.99 -2.07 -6.16
N PHE A 130 7.96 -1.96 -5.24
CA PHE A 130 8.93 -0.84 -5.25
C PHE A 130 9.84 -0.86 -6.48
N VAL A 131 10.24 -2.04 -6.96
CA VAL A 131 10.97 -2.18 -8.23
C VAL A 131 10.09 -1.71 -9.39
N GLY A 132 8.81 -2.07 -9.41
CA GLY A 132 7.83 -1.57 -10.38
C GLY A 132 7.77 -0.05 -10.43
N HIS A 133 7.48 0.57 -9.29
CA HIS A 133 7.42 2.02 -9.16
C HIS A 133 8.75 2.72 -9.46
N GLY A 134 9.87 2.24 -8.91
CA GLY A 134 11.16 2.92 -9.02
C GLY A 134 11.88 2.72 -10.35
N LEU A 135 11.79 1.53 -10.95
CA LEU A 135 12.51 1.23 -12.19
C LEU A 135 11.69 1.46 -13.45
N TYR A 136 10.36 1.30 -13.38
CA TYR A 136 9.51 1.35 -14.57
C TYR A 136 8.60 2.58 -14.56
N GLU A 137 7.77 2.75 -13.52
CA GLU A 137 6.79 3.85 -13.49
C GLU A 137 7.42 5.23 -13.20
N LYS A 138 8.57 5.26 -12.51
CA LYS A 138 9.28 6.48 -12.09
C LYS A 138 8.45 7.42 -11.22
N ASN A 139 7.50 6.89 -10.46
CA ASN A 139 6.72 7.63 -9.50
C ASN A 139 6.79 6.99 -8.10
N ALA A 140 6.32 7.72 -7.09
CA ALA A 140 6.14 7.16 -5.76
C ALA A 140 4.96 6.18 -5.73
N PRO A 141 4.91 5.23 -4.79
CA PRO A 141 3.75 4.39 -4.58
C PRO A 141 2.49 5.24 -4.35
N ALA A 142 1.41 4.94 -5.07
CA ALA A 142 0.19 5.75 -5.08
C ALA A 142 -0.45 5.96 -3.69
N PHE A 143 -0.26 5.01 -2.77
CA PHE A 143 -0.77 5.16 -1.40
C PHE A 143 -0.20 6.38 -0.65
N ALA A 144 0.96 6.90 -1.10
CA ALA A 144 1.58 8.07 -0.51
C ALA A 144 0.75 9.35 -0.72
N ASP A 145 -0.11 9.36 -1.74
CA ASP A 145 -0.96 10.49 -2.12
C ASP A 145 -2.45 10.19 -1.90
N ASP A 146 -2.87 8.94 -2.09
CA ASP A 146 -4.25 8.50 -1.85
C ASP A 146 -4.28 7.19 -1.04
N PRO A 147 -4.75 7.19 0.22
CA PRO A 147 -4.72 6.01 1.06
C PRO A 147 -5.66 4.90 0.56
N LEU A 148 -6.68 5.21 -0.23
CA LEU A 148 -7.59 4.20 -0.79
C LEU A 148 -6.92 3.38 -1.89
N SER A 149 -5.80 3.85 -2.46
CA SER A 149 -5.01 3.08 -3.43
C SER A 149 -4.47 1.76 -2.86
N PHE A 150 -4.36 1.62 -1.52
CA PHE A 150 -4.07 0.32 -0.87
C PHE A 150 -5.09 -0.76 -1.21
N VAL A 151 -6.36 -0.37 -1.40
CA VAL A 151 -7.48 -1.29 -1.68
C VAL A 151 -7.83 -1.26 -3.17
N ALA A 152 -7.70 -0.11 -3.83
CA ALA A 152 -7.96 0.02 -5.26
C ALA A 152 -7.08 -0.92 -6.09
N GLY A 153 -5.79 -1.01 -5.78
CA GLY A 153 -4.86 -1.90 -6.50
C GLY A 153 -5.28 -3.37 -6.52
N PRO A 154 -5.45 -4.02 -5.35
CA PRO A 154 -5.92 -5.41 -5.29
C PRO A 154 -7.23 -5.66 -6.04
N ILE A 155 -8.19 -4.73 -5.96
CA ILE A 155 -9.48 -4.89 -6.64
C ILE A 155 -9.32 -4.77 -8.15
N TRP A 156 -8.56 -3.77 -8.61
CA TRP A 156 -8.28 -3.55 -10.03
C TRP A 156 -7.54 -4.75 -10.63
N ASP A 157 -6.53 -5.28 -9.95
CA ASP A 157 -5.76 -6.44 -10.38
C ASP A 157 -6.64 -7.69 -10.50
N LEU A 158 -7.53 -7.92 -9.52
CA LEU A 158 -8.50 -9.02 -9.57
C LEU A 158 -9.48 -8.89 -10.74
N MET A 159 -9.91 -7.67 -11.06
CA MET A 159 -10.79 -7.41 -12.20
C MET A 159 -10.07 -7.68 -13.53
N HIS A 160 -8.82 -7.25 -13.67
CA HIS A 160 -8.03 -7.43 -14.89
C HIS A 160 -7.64 -8.90 -15.10
N LEU A 161 -7.26 -9.60 -14.04
CA LEU A 161 -6.99 -11.04 -14.11
C LEU A 161 -8.21 -11.83 -14.57
N LYS A 162 -9.41 -11.51 -14.04
CA LYS A 162 -10.66 -12.13 -14.49
C LYS A 162 -10.96 -11.83 -15.96
N GLN A 163 -10.64 -10.65 -16.46
CA GLN A 163 -10.83 -10.31 -17.87
C GLN A 163 -9.87 -11.10 -18.79
N VAL A 164 -8.60 -11.23 -18.43
CA VAL A 164 -7.61 -12.05 -19.17
C VAL A 164 -8.01 -13.53 -19.19
N LEU A 165 -8.43 -14.06 -18.04
CA LEU A 165 -8.87 -15.46 -17.92
C LEU A 165 -10.17 -15.72 -18.70
N LYS A 166 -11.13 -14.78 -18.67
CA LYS A 166 -12.38 -14.89 -19.45
C LYS A 166 -12.18 -14.72 -20.95
N ARG A 167 -11.22 -13.90 -21.38
CA ARG A 167 -10.91 -13.68 -22.80
C ARG A 167 -10.02 -14.76 -23.42
N GLY A 168 -9.60 -15.77 -22.66
CA GLY A 168 -8.85 -16.89 -23.20
C GLY A 168 -7.44 -16.50 -23.66
N GLY A 169 -6.64 -15.88 -22.78
CA GLY A 169 -5.18 -16.04 -22.82
C GLY A 169 -4.43 -15.59 -24.07
N ASP A 170 -4.88 -14.57 -24.82
CA ASP A 170 -4.05 -13.96 -25.86
C ASP A 170 -3.59 -12.54 -25.47
N PRO A 171 -2.33 -12.37 -25.00
CA PRO A 171 -1.79 -11.08 -24.60
C PRO A 171 -1.51 -10.11 -25.76
N MET A 172 -1.67 -10.54 -27.03
CA MET A 172 -1.42 -9.69 -28.20
C MET A 172 -2.68 -9.11 -28.87
N ALA A 173 -3.88 -9.55 -28.51
CA ALA A 173 -5.11 -9.05 -29.11
C ALA A 173 -5.58 -7.67 -28.57
N ALA A 174 -4.95 -7.15 -27.50
CA ALA A 174 -5.33 -5.88 -26.87
C ALA A 174 -4.53 -4.66 -27.35
N ALA A 175 -3.64 -4.82 -28.34
CA ALA A 175 -2.75 -3.77 -28.85
C ALA A 175 -2.91 -3.51 -30.36
N ALA A 176 -4.10 -3.74 -30.91
CA ALA A 176 -4.52 -3.32 -32.25
C ALA A 176 -5.80 -2.48 -32.14
#